data_AF-A0A3S4V3G8-F1
#
_entry.id   AF-A0A3S4V3G8-F1
#
_cell.length_a   1.000
_cell.length_b   1.000
_cell.length_c   1.000
_cell.angle_alpha   90.00
_cell.angle_beta   90.00
_cell.angle_gamma   90.00
#
_symmetry.space_group_name_H-M   'P 1'
#
loop_
_entity.id
_entity.type
_entity.pdbx_description
1 polymer ?
#
loop_
_entity_poly.entity_id
_entity_poly.type
_entity_poly.pdbx_seq_one_letter_code
_entity_poly.pdbx_strand_id
1 'polypeptide(L)' 'MHTVGMQLVNNARSRFDSAIVRYDAWFLVFVAVLLALGATLLAGMAVWCVVNQHGAFTGNWKWDSGISVSMECRR' A
#
# COMPACT_ATOMS: atom_id res chain seq x y z
N MET A 1 4.34 27.02 21.20
CA MET A 1 4.06 26.38 19.89
C MET A 1 4.14 24.84 19.90
N HIS A 2 4.79 24.19 20.87
CA HIS A 2 4.91 22.72 20.91
C HIS A 2 3.64 21.97 21.38
N THR A 3 2.70 22.64 22.06
CA THR A 3 1.51 22.00 22.65
C THR A 3 0.38 21.75 21.65
N VAL A 4 0.24 22.58 20.61
CA VAL A 4 -0.87 22.49 19.64
C VAL A 4 -0.70 21.27 18.70
N GLY A 5 0.54 21.03 18.24
CA GLY A 5 0.84 19.85 17.41
C GLY A 5 0.64 18.53 18.17
N MET A 6 0.98 18.50 19.45
CA MET A 6 0.84 17.30 20.29
C MET A 6 -0.63 16.95 20.59
N GLN A 7 -1.49 17.97 20.74
CA GLN A 7 -2.93 17.79 20.92
C GLN A 7 -3.61 17.22 19.66
N LEU A 8 -3.19 17.63 18.46
CA LEU A 8 -3.69 17.07 17.20
C LEU A 8 -3.30 15.59 17.04
N VAL A 9 -2.04 15.26 17.32
CA VAL A 9 -1.55 13.87 17.27
C VAL A 9 -2.30 13.00 18.29
N ASN A 10 -2.52 13.49 19.52
CA ASN A 10 -3.24 12.74 20.54
C ASN A 10 -4.72 12.52 20.20
N ASN A 11 -5.39 13.53 19.62
CA ASN A 11 -6.78 13.38 19.15
C ASN A 11 -6.87 12.41 17.97
N ALA A 12 -5.93 12.45 17.02
CA ALA A 12 -5.89 11.47 15.94
C ALA A 12 -5.68 10.06 16.51
N ARG A 13 -4.71 9.90 17.43
CA ARG A 13 -4.40 8.61 18.06
C ARG A 13 -5.59 8.02 18.81
N SER A 14 -6.34 8.81 19.59
CA SER A 14 -7.51 8.31 20.33
C SER A 14 -8.65 7.80 19.44
N ARG A 15 -8.84 8.43 18.27
CA ARG A 15 -9.82 7.98 17.26
C ARG A 15 -9.39 6.65 16.64
N PHE A 16 -8.10 6.51 16.33
CA PHE A 16 -7.55 5.26 15.81
C PHE A 16 -7.56 4.15 16.86
N ASP A 17 -7.18 4.42 18.11
CA ASP A 17 -7.29 3.47 19.22
C ASP A 17 -8.73 2.99 19.39
N SER A 18 -9.71 3.90 19.37
CA SER A 18 -11.13 3.55 19.49
C SER A 18 -11.64 2.75 18.29
N ALA A 19 -11.14 3.02 17.08
CA ALA A 19 -11.48 2.25 15.89
C ALA A 19 -10.85 0.85 15.93
N ILE A 20 -9.57 0.75 16.31
CA ILE A 20 -8.82 -0.51 16.46
C ILE A 20 -9.46 -1.42 17.50
N VAL A 21 -9.91 -0.87 18.63
CA VAL A 21 -10.59 -1.65 19.70
C VAL A 21 -11.93 -2.25 19.23
N ARG A 22 -12.54 -1.72 18.17
CA ARG A 22 -13.84 -2.19 17.66
C ARG A 22 -13.72 -3.29 16.60
N TYR A 23 -12.57 -3.44 15.97
CA TYR A 23 -12.30 -4.51 15.02
C TYR A 23 -11.52 -5.62 15.74
N ASP A 24 -12.02 -6.86 15.68
CA ASP A 24 -11.29 -8.05 16.17
C ASP A 24 -9.82 -7.97 15.72
N ALA A 25 -8.87 -8.24 16.63
CA ALA A 25 -7.43 -8.09 16.36
C ALA A 25 -6.98 -8.78 15.05
N TRP A 26 -7.72 -9.80 14.63
CA TRP A 26 -7.55 -10.52 13.38
C TRP A 26 -7.79 -9.70 12.11
N PHE A 27 -8.74 -8.76 12.11
CA PHE A 27 -8.96 -7.84 10.99
C PHE A 27 -7.75 -6.94 10.77
N LEU A 28 -7.12 -6.48 11.86
CA LEU A 28 -5.91 -5.66 11.81
C LEU A 28 -4.74 -6.46 11.21
N VAL A 29 -4.59 -7.74 11.58
CA VAL A 29 -3.61 -8.65 10.96
C VAL A 29 -3.87 -8.81 9.47
N PHE A 30 -5.13 -9.04 9.07
CA PHE A 30 -5.50 -9.17 7.66
C PHE A 30 -5.13 -7.92 6.85
N VAL A 31 -5.44 -6.73 7.35
CA VAL A 31 -5.06 -5.45 6.70
C VAL A 31 -3.54 -5.30 6.63
N ALA A 32 -2.82 -5.62 7.70
CA ALA A 32 -1.35 -5.55 7.71
C ALA A 32 -0.73 -6.46 6.64
N VAL A 33 -1.26 -7.67 6.46
CA VAL A 33 -0.81 -8.60 5.40
C VAL A 33 -1.09 -8.02 4.01
N LEU A 34 -2.27 -7.45 3.76
CA LEU A 34 -2.58 -6.82 2.47
C LEU A 34 -1.66 -5.65 2.15
N LEU A 35 -1.37 -4.80 3.15
CA LEU A 35 -0.43 -3.69 3.00
C LEU A 35 0.99 -4.19 2.73
N ALA A 36 1.44 -5.24 3.42
CA ALA A 36 2.74 -5.84 3.19
C ALA A 36 2.86 -6.41 1.77
N LEU A 37 1.85 -7.14 1.29
CA LEU A 37 1.81 -7.66 -0.08
C LEU A 37 1.80 -6.54 -1.13
N GLY A 38 1.02 -5.47 -0.91
CA GLY A 38 1.03 -4.31 -1.79
C GLY A 38 2.41 -3.64 -1.82
N ALA A 39 3.02 -3.44 -0.66
CA ALA A 39 4.33 -2.81 -0.55
C ALA A 39 5.44 -3.63 -1.21
N THR A 40 5.43 -4.97 -1.06
CA THR A 40 6.44 -5.83 -1.71
C THR A 40 6.30 -5.84 -3.23
N LEU A 41 5.09 -5.81 -3.77
CA LEU A 41 4.87 -5.68 -5.21
C LEU A 41 5.38 -4.35 -5.76
N LEU A 42 5.07 -3.23 -5.08
CA LEU A 42 5.55 -1.90 -5.45
C LEU A 42 7.07 -1.79 -5.34
N ALA A 43 7.66 -2.32 -4.27
CA ALA A 43 9.11 -2.34 -4.08
C ALA A 43 9.79 -3.20 -5.15
N GLY A 44 9.25 -4.37 -5.45
CA GLY A 44 9.73 -5.24 -6.53
C GLY A 44 9.70 -4.55 -7.88
N MET A 45 8.61 -3.84 -8.20
CA MET A 45 8.50 -3.04 -9.42
C MET A 45 9.53 -1.90 -9.45
N ALA A 46 9.71 -1.17 -8.34
CA ALA A 46 10.69 -0.10 -8.25
C ALA A 46 12.13 -0.61 -8.48
N VAL A 47 12.50 -1.70 -7.80
CA VAL A 47 13.80 -2.36 -7.98
C VAL A 47 13.96 -2.84 -9.43
N TRP A 48 12.93 -3.44 -10.02
CA TRP A 48 12.94 -3.90 -11.41
C TRP A 48 13.17 -2.77 -12.41
N CYS A 49 12.49 -1.63 -12.24
CA CYS A 49 12.70 -0.47 -13.11
C CYS A 49 14.14 0.06 -13.02
N VAL A 50 14.75 0.02 -11.83
CA VAL A 50 16.15 0.47 -11.61
C VAL A 50 17.16 -0.47 -12.28
N VAL A 51 16.97 -1.79 -12.14
CA VAL A 51 17.95 -2.77 -12.65
C VAL A 51 17.79 -3.05 -14.15
N ASN A 52 16.56 -3.15 -14.66
CA ASN A 52 16.31 -3.60 -16.04
C ASN A 52 16.01 -2.47 -17.04
N GLN A 53 15.84 -1.21 -16.61
CA GLN A 53 15.72 0.03 -17.42
C GLN A 53 14.67 0.07 -18.56
N HIS A 54 14.08 -1.07 -18.93
CA HIS A 54 13.09 -1.26 -19.99
C HIS A 54 12.31 -2.56 -19.74
N GLY A 55 10.98 -2.49 -19.76
CA GLY A 55 10.11 -3.67 -19.70
C GLY A 55 8.89 -3.52 -18.78
N ALA A 56 7.99 -4.51 -18.84
CA ALA A 56 6.81 -4.62 -17.98
C ALA A 56 7.07 -5.65 -16.87
N PHE A 57 6.91 -5.26 -15.60
CA PHE A 57 7.24 -6.10 -14.43
C PHE A 57 6.35 -7.34 -14.28
N THR A 58 5.12 -7.30 -14.81
CA THR A 58 4.10 -8.31 -14.52
C THR A 58 3.47 -8.94 -15.78
N GLY A 59 3.95 -8.59 -16.98
CA GLY A 59 3.33 -9.02 -18.24
C GLY A 59 1.94 -8.40 -18.45
N ASN A 60 1.33 -8.67 -19.60
CA ASN A 60 0.05 -8.11 -19.98
C ASN A 60 -1.11 -8.88 -19.33
N TRP A 61 -1.76 -8.32 -18.31
CA TRP A 61 -2.96 -8.93 -17.72
C TRP A 61 -4.16 -8.58 -18.60
N LYS A 62 -4.53 -9.51 -19.48
CA LYS A 62 -5.67 -9.38 -20.39
C LYS A 62 -6.86 -10.15 -19.82
N TRP A 63 -7.87 -9.42 -19.35
CA TRP A 63 -9.16 -10.02 -18.99
C TRP A 63 -10.04 -10.12 -20.24
N ASP A 64 -10.87 -11.17 -20.32
CA ASP A 64 -11.76 -11.45 -21.46
C ASP A 64 -12.71 -10.28 -21.79
N SER A 65 -12.97 -9.42 -20.79
CA SER A 65 -13.73 -8.16 -20.91
C SER A 65 -13.00 -7.01 -21.65
N GLY A 66 -11.88 -7.27 -22.32
CA GLY A 66 -11.17 -6.30 -23.17
C GLY A 66 -10.31 -5.27 -22.43
N ILE A 67 -10.22 -5.34 -21.10
CA ILE A 67 -9.33 -4.50 -20.29
C ILE A 67 -7.98 -5.20 -20.19
N SER A 68 -6.94 -4.55 -20.74
CA SER A 68 -5.55 -4.92 -20.54
C SER A 68 -4.89 -3.95 -19.57
N VAL A 69 -4.42 -4.45 -18.43
CA VAL A 69 -3.60 -3.66 -17.51
C VAL A 69 -2.14 -4.07 -17.73
N SER A 70 -1.38 -3.19 -18.38
CA SER A 70 0.07 -3.28 -18.48
C SER A 70 0.69 -2.32 -17.47
N MET A 71 1.54 -2.84 -16.59
CA MET A 71 2.36 -2.03 -15.70
C MET A 71 3.75 -1.90 -16.33
N GLU A 72 3.97 -0.79 -17.02
CA GLU A 72 5.21 -0.49 -17.74
C GLU A 72 6.11 0.41 -16.90
N CYS A 73 7.40 0.07 -16.80
CA CYS A 73 8.41 0.98 -16.25
C CYS A 73 8.66 2.11 -17.24
N ARG A 74 8.03 3.27 -17.03
CA ARG A 74 8.29 4.48 -17.82
C ARG A 74 9.36 5.32 -17.13
N ARG A 75 10.37 5.72 -17.90
CA ARG A 75 11.49 6.56 -17.44
C ARG A 75 11.03 7.93 -16.98
#